data_AF-N9WE52-F1
#
_entry.id   AF-N9WE52-F1
#
_cell.length_a   1.000
_cell.length_b   1.000
_cell.length_c   1.000
_cell.angle_alpha   90.00
_cell.angle_beta   90.00
_cell.angle_gamma   90.00
#
_symmetry.space_group_name_H-M   'P 1'
#
loop_
_entity.id
_entity.type
_entity.pdbx_description
1 polymer ?
#
loop_
_entity_poly.entity_id
_entity_poly.type
_entity_poly.pdbx_seq_one_letter_code
_entity_poly.pdbx_strand_id
1 'polypeptide(L)'
;MKKSQYMTFILCVLLLCLGCWYLLFPKSADKDDLSITFKDTEKVKLNEKIEPVDLIRSTTSVKILYPTIDTSSPGVKKLLYIAVGEDGEQKEFMKEIRVVSPKPPVLQLKKDKVEIYVKEAFDARAYVKKAYSDYDGDLDVSIRGSFDVKKAGTYTITYQVKDSSGHTATKELRLIVKDKEEAPKEKKPQHPQKTERSSTAQPPKEQDTTTGSALSPKTEEPQEPAPSIGVQTWLFANGESFSSALEKCNAAGAASGRRYQCDVLQDDAGIYTGYRLDLR
;
A
#
# COMPACT_ATOMS: atom_id res chain seq x y z
N MET A 1 -40.79 50.82 -36.33
CA MET A 1 -39.31 51.02 -36.22
C MET A 1 -38.63 50.36 -37.42
N LYS A 2 -37.51 50.90 -37.92
CA LYS A 2 -36.70 50.23 -38.96
C LYS A 2 -36.00 49.01 -38.34
N LYS A 3 -35.78 47.92 -39.11
CA LYS A 3 -35.15 46.66 -38.61
C LYS A 3 -33.84 46.90 -37.83
N SER A 4 -33.01 47.85 -38.29
CA SER A 4 -31.79 48.29 -37.60
C SER A 4 -32.05 48.75 -36.16
N GLN A 5 -33.04 49.62 -35.93
CA GLN A 5 -33.35 50.12 -34.57
C GLN A 5 -33.96 49.05 -33.66
N TYR A 6 -34.65 48.05 -34.22
CA TYR A 6 -35.13 46.91 -33.44
C TYR A 6 -33.96 46.02 -32.96
N MET A 7 -32.95 45.82 -33.81
CA MET A 7 -31.69 45.17 -33.43
C MET A 7 -30.93 45.95 -32.36
N THR A 8 -30.80 47.28 -32.51
CA THR A 8 -30.16 48.13 -31.48
C THR A 8 -30.90 48.06 -30.15
N PHE A 9 -32.24 48.10 -30.17
CA PHE A 9 -33.05 47.99 -28.95
C PHE A 9 -32.87 46.65 -28.24
N ILE A 10 -32.90 45.53 -28.98
CA ILE A 10 -32.63 44.19 -28.40
C ILE A 10 -31.21 44.11 -27.83
N LEU A 11 -30.20 44.66 -28.51
CA LEU A 11 -28.83 44.68 -28.00
C LEU A 11 -28.74 45.48 -26.69
N CYS A 12 -29.37 46.66 -26.62
CA CYS A 12 -29.40 47.46 -25.40
C CYS A 12 -30.14 46.74 -24.25
N VAL A 13 -31.26 46.07 -24.52
CA VAL A 13 -31.97 45.26 -23.51
C VAL A 13 -31.11 44.08 -23.05
N LEU A 14 -30.43 43.36 -23.96
CA LEU A 14 -29.53 42.27 -23.59
C LEU A 14 -28.33 42.76 -22.76
N LEU A 15 -27.73 43.90 -23.11
CA LEU A 15 -26.63 44.50 -22.33
C LEU A 15 -27.10 45.00 -20.97
N LEU A 16 -28.31 45.56 -20.86
CA LEU A 16 -28.92 45.90 -19.58
C LEU A 16 -29.27 44.66 -18.76
N CYS A 17 -29.76 43.58 -19.37
CA CYS A 17 -30.02 42.31 -18.69
C CYS A 17 -28.71 41.64 -18.24
N LEU A 18 -27.64 41.68 -19.03
CA LEU A 18 -26.31 41.16 -18.65
C LEU A 18 -25.67 42.03 -17.56
N GLY A 19 -25.82 43.36 -17.63
CA GLY A 19 -25.38 44.30 -16.60
C GLY A 19 -26.14 44.11 -15.29
N CYS A 20 -27.47 44.03 -15.34
CA CYS A 20 -28.30 43.70 -14.18
C CYS A 20 -27.99 42.30 -13.66
N TRP A 21 -27.71 41.31 -14.51
CA TRP A 21 -27.25 39.99 -14.06
C TRP A 21 -25.92 40.10 -13.31
N TYR A 22 -24.96 40.87 -13.81
CA TYR A 22 -23.65 41.07 -13.16
C TYR A 22 -23.72 41.93 -11.87
N LEU A 23 -24.77 42.74 -11.71
CA LEU A 23 -25.00 43.60 -10.53
C LEU A 23 -25.92 42.94 -9.48
N LEU A 24 -26.83 42.06 -9.89
CA LEU A 24 -27.71 41.28 -9.00
C LEU A 24 -27.08 39.94 -8.60
N PHE A 25 -26.23 39.40 -9.49
CA PHE A 25 -25.27 38.34 -9.21
C PHE A 25 -23.86 38.92 -9.41
N PRO A 26 -23.38 39.81 -8.50
CA PRO A 26 -21.95 39.99 -8.41
C PRO A 26 -21.35 38.60 -8.24
N LYS A 27 -20.26 38.29 -8.96
CA LYS A 27 -19.44 37.15 -8.54
C LYS A 27 -19.20 37.36 -7.05
N SER A 28 -19.60 36.40 -6.22
CA SER A 28 -19.17 36.36 -4.84
C SER A 28 -17.67 36.59 -4.88
N ALA A 29 -17.18 37.65 -4.23
CA ALA A 29 -15.77 37.72 -3.88
C ALA A 29 -15.45 36.36 -3.28
N ASP A 30 -14.43 35.67 -3.81
CA ASP A 30 -14.13 34.29 -3.41
C ASP A 30 -14.13 34.26 -1.89
N LYS A 31 -15.11 33.54 -1.32
CA LYS A 31 -15.15 33.30 0.11
C LYS A 31 -13.85 32.63 0.45
N ASP A 32 -13.11 33.31 1.34
CA ASP A 32 -11.74 33.07 1.74
C ASP A 32 -11.18 31.74 1.23
N ASP A 33 -10.42 31.76 0.13
CA ASP A 33 -9.84 30.52 -0.41
C ASP A 33 -8.84 29.97 0.60
N LEU A 34 -9.34 29.12 1.49
CA LEU A 34 -8.56 28.42 2.49
C LEU A 34 -7.44 27.71 1.75
N SER A 35 -6.21 28.00 2.12
CA SER A 35 -5.04 27.48 1.45
C SER A 35 -3.98 27.10 2.47
N ILE A 36 -3.34 25.96 2.23
CA ILE A 36 -2.10 25.57 2.92
C ILE A 36 -1.07 25.27 1.84
N THR A 37 -0.04 26.12 1.77
CA THR A 37 1.15 25.87 0.96
C THR A 37 2.15 25.17 1.85
N PHE A 38 2.53 23.94 1.52
CA PHE A 38 3.57 23.21 2.23
C PHE A 38 4.98 23.59 1.76
N LYS A 39 5.99 23.27 2.57
CA LYS A 39 7.40 23.25 2.16
C LYS A 39 7.69 22.01 1.31
N ASP A 40 8.74 22.10 0.50
CA ASP A 40 9.23 21.02 -0.38
C ASP A 40 9.94 19.87 0.39
N THR A 41 9.71 19.76 1.70
CA THR A 41 10.19 18.65 2.54
C THR A 41 9.52 17.35 2.09
N GLU A 42 10.24 16.53 1.31
CA GLU A 42 9.77 15.20 0.90
C GLU A 42 10.30 14.07 1.78
N LYS A 43 11.49 14.22 2.35
CA LYS A 43 12.22 13.17 3.08
C LYS A 43 12.64 13.66 4.44
N VAL A 44 12.47 12.80 5.43
CA VAL A 44 12.81 13.05 6.83
C VAL A 44 13.53 11.83 7.40
N LYS A 45 14.37 12.01 8.41
CA LYS A 45 15.10 10.91 9.04
C LYS A 45 14.21 10.17 10.02
N LEU A 46 14.48 8.87 10.18
CA LEU A 46 13.87 8.06 11.23
C LEU A 46 14.13 8.66 12.62
N ASN A 47 13.11 8.71 13.47
CA ASN A 47 13.10 9.32 14.81
C ASN A 47 13.42 10.84 14.86
N GLU A 48 13.39 11.53 13.71
CA GLU A 48 13.46 12.99 13.66
C GLU A 48 12.16 13.58 14.24
N LYS A 49 12.27 14.45 15.26
CA LYS A 49 11.12 15.20 15.76
C LYS A 49 10.78 16.31 14.79
N ILE A 50 9.51 16.39 14.38
CA ILE A 50 9.02 17.34 13.40
C ILE A 50 7.73 17.93 13.93
N GLU A 51 7.73 19.23 14.16
CA GLU A 51 6.49 19.93 14.47
C GLU A 51 5.65 20.06 13.19
N PRO A 52 4.35 19.72 13.19
CA PRO A 52 3.53 19.75 11.98
C PRO A 52 3.46 21.12 11.31
N VAL A 53 3.61 22.20 12.10
CA VAL A 53 3.69 23.59 11.64
C VAL A 53 4.95 23.87 10.82
N ASP A 54 6.07 23.17 11.08
CA ASP A 54 7.31 23.36 10.33
C ASP A 54 7.23 22.85 8.89
N LEU A 55 6.24 22.03 8.55
CA LEU A 55 5.99 21.59 7.17
C LEU A 55 5.18 22.62 6.36
N ILE A 56 4.64 23.65 7.00
CA ILE A 56 3.84 24.71 6.35
C ILE A 56 4.76 25.86 5.92
N ARG A 57 4.60 26.33 4.68
CA ARG A 57 5.30 27.47 4.10
C ARG A 57 4.48 28.76 4.25
N SER A 58 3.18 28.69 3.99
CA SER A 58 2.24 29.81 4.13
C SER A 58 0.80 29.29 4.16
N THR A 59 -0.12 30.10 4.67
CA THR A 59 -1.57 29.82 4.69
C THR A 59 -2.36 31.13 4.64
N THR A 60 -3.59 31.06 4.13
CA THR A 60 -4.62 32.13 4.23
C THR A 60 -5.58 31.92 5.40
N SER A 61 -5.48 30.80 6.11
CA SER A 61 -6.47 30.35 7.09
C SER A 61 -6.20 30.83 8.51
N VAL A 62 -7.27 31.05 9.28
CA VAL A 62 -7.22 31.59 10.65
C VAL A 62 -6.66 30.57 11.64
N LYS A 63 -7.08 29.32 11.51
CA LYS A 63 -6.66 28.18 12.33
C LYS A 63 -6.36 26.99 11.43
N ILE A 64 -5.43 26.15 11.87
CA ILE A 64 -5.10 24.89 11.20
C ILE A 64 -5.15 23.78 12.25
N LEU A 65 -5.96 22.75 11.99
CA LEU A 65 -5.84 21.47 12.67
C LEU A 65 -4.78 20.65 11.93
N TYR A 66 -3.88 20.02 12.67
CA TYR A 66 -2.77 19.25 12.12
C TYR A 66 -2.64 17.91 12.88
N PRO A 67 -2.02 16.88 12.27
CA PRO A 67 -1.96 15.56 12.86
C PRO A 67 -0.72 15.42 13.75
N THR A 68 -0.69 14.42 14.63
CA THR A 68 0.57 13.98 15.23
C THR A 68 1.46 13.31 14.18
N ILE A 69 2.76 13.65 14.15
CA ILE A 69 3.72 13.07 13.20
C ILE A 69 4.57 12.03 13.92
N ASP A 70 4.32 10.75 13.62
CA ASP A 70 5.17 9.64 14.05
C ASP A 70 6.25 9.29 13.00
N THR A 71 7.51 9.51 13.36
CA THR A 71 8.71 9.17 12.57
C THR A 71 9.44 7.93 13.08
N SER A 72 8.87 7.16 14.01
CA SER A 72 9.51 5.95 14.58
C SER A 72 9.58 4.79 13.60
N SER A 73 8.72 4.77 12.57
CA SER A 73 8.75 3.80 11.47
C SER A 73 9.10 4.48 10.13
N PRO A 74 9.88 3.82 9.25
CA PRO A 74 10.11 4.30 7.89
C PRO A 74 8.85 4.19 7.01
N GLY A 75 8.94 4.70 5.78
CA GLY A 75 7.91 4.61 4.76
C GLY A 75 7.24 5.95 4.45
N VAL A 76 6.15 5.91 3.69
CA VAL A 76 5.36 7.11 3.36
C VAL A 76 4.35 7.37 4.47
N LYS A 77 4.39 8.56 5.05
CA LYS A 77 3.40 9.05 6.00
C LYS A 77 2.51 10.07 5.28
N LYS A 78 1.19 9.86 5.35
CA LYS A 78 0.19 10.79 4.82
C LYS A 78 -0.35 11.62 5.98
N LEU A 79 -0.19 12.93 5.89
CA LEU A 79 -0.53 13.88 6.94
C LEU A 79 -1.72 14.72 6.46
N LEU A 80 -2.83 14.63 7.19
CA LEU A 80 -4.00 15.46 6.97
C LEU A 80 -3.91 16.74 7.78
N TYR A 81 -4.01 17.87 7.09
CA TYR A 81 -4.19 19.19 7.69
C TYR A 81 -5.60 19.69 7.35
N ILE A 82 -6.26 20.37 8.28
CA ILE A 82 -7.56 20.99 8.04
C ILE A 82 -7.40 22.49 8.28
N ALA A 83 -7.51 23.25 7.20
CA ALA A 83 -7.62 24.70 7.23
C ALA A 83 -9.00 25.11 7.79
N VAL A 84 -9.05 26.19 8.56
CA VAL A 84 -10.27 26.74 9.17
C VAL A 84 -10.36 28.24 8.94
N GLY A 85 -11.51 28.72 8.43
CA GLY A 85 -11.79 30.15 8.16
C GLY A 85 -12.40 30.91 9.35
N GLU A 86 -12.76 32.19 9.13
CA GLU A 86 -13.36 33.04 10.16
C GLU A 86 -14.78 32.61 10.55
N ASP A 87 -15.57 32.11 9.59
CA ASP A 87 -16.96 31.64 9.81
C ASP A 87 -17.05 30.16 10.23
N GLY A 88 -15.90 29.50 10.45
CA GLY A 88 -15.81 28.10 10.83
C GLY A 88 -15.83 27.12 9.64
N GLU A 89 -15.82 27.60 8.40
CA GLU A 89 -15.58 26.75 7.22
C GLU A 89 -14.28 25.93 7.35
N GLN A 90 -14.26 24.72 6.76
CA GLN A 90 -13.12 23.80 6.86
C GLN A 90 -12.76 23.17 5.51
N LYS A 91 -11.46 23.01 5.25
CA LYS A 91 -10.94 22.43 3.98
C LYS A 91 -9.72 21.53 4.25
N GLU A 92 -9.76 20.32 3.72
CA GLU A 92 -8.71 19.31 3.89
C GLU A 92 -7.52 19.53 2.93
N PHE A 93 -6.30 19.35 3.45
CA PHE A 93 -5.04 19.41 2.73
C PHE A 93 -4.18 18.20 3.10
N MET A 94 -3.74 17.46 2.08
CA MET A 94 -2.86 16.31 2.27
C MET A 94 -1.40 16.69 2.01
N LYS A 95 -0.52 16.38 2.97
CA LYS A 95 0.94 16.39 2.79
C LYS A 95 1.47 14.97 2.89
N GLU A 96 2.24 14.54 1.90
CA GLU A 96 3.02 13.31 2.02
C GLU A 96 4.48 13.64 2.38
N ILE A 97 5.04 12.85 3.30
CA ILE A 97 6.47 12.81 3.61
C ILE A 97 6.96 11.36 3.62
N ARG A 98 8.24 11.13 3.37
CA ARG A 98 8.89 9.82 3.49
C ARG A 98 9.85 9.82 4.66
N VAL A 99 9.58 8.97 5.65
CA VAL A 99 10.53 8.66 6.72
C VAL A 99 11.54 7.65 6.19
N VAL A 100 12.83 7.97 6.30
CA VAL A 100 13.94 7.21 5.71
C VAL A 100 14.79 6.59 6.82
N SER A 101 14.83 5.26 6.86
CA SER A 101 15.81 4.47 7.61
C SER A 101 17.23 4.85 7.18
N PRO A 102 18.21 4.94 8.10
CA PRO A 102 19.61 5.21 7.73
C PRO A 102 20.33 3.99 7.15
N LYS A 103 19.77 2.78 7.24
CA LYS A 103 20.42 1.53 6.81
C LYS A 103 19.73 0.93 5.58
N PRO A 104 20.49 0.38 4.61
CA PRO A 104 19.93 -0.40 3.50
C PRO A 104 19.53 -1.83 3.94
N PRO A 105 18.69 -2.53 3.16
CA PRO A 105 18.28 -3.90 3.45
C PRO A 105 19.42 -4.91 3.24
N VAL A 106 19.31 -6.05 3.90
CA VAL A 106 20.23 -7.19 3.80
C VAL A 106 19.67 -8.25 2.86
N LEU A 107 20.38 -8.54 1.77
CA LEU A 107 20.10 -9.67 0.87
C LEU A 107 21.27 -10.65 0.85
N GLN A 108 20.98 -11.90 1.25
CA GLN A 108 21.94 -13.02 1.24
C GLN A 108 21.34 -14.21 0.49
N LEU A 109 22.14 -14.81 -0.39
CA LEU A 109 21.84 -16.09 -1.03
C LEU A 109 22.55 -17.23 -0.29
N LYS A 110 22.03 -18.46 -0.43
CA LYS A 110 22.66 -19.68 0.11
C LYS A 110 23.94 -20.04 -0.65
N LYS A 111 23.99 -19.69 -1.93
CA LYS A 111 25.14 -19.84 -2.86
C LYS A 111 25.11 -18.68 -3.85
N ASP A 112 26.26 -18.34 -4.41
CA ASP A 112 26.46 -17.43 -5.56
C ASP A 112 26.56 -18.20 -6.91
N LYS A 113 26.88 -19.49 -6.83
CA LYS A 113 26.96 -20.41 -7.97
C LYS A 113 26.21 -21.73 -7.67
N VAL A 114 25.49 -22.23 -8.68
CA VAL A 114 24.81 -23.53 -8.67
C VAL A 114 25.20 -24.26 -9.95
N GLU A 115 25.45 -25.56 -9.84
CA GLU A 115 25.63 -26.44 -10.99
C GLU A 115 24.56 -27.54 -10.94
N ILE A 116 23.93 -27.82 -12.08
CA ILE A 116 22.97 -28.91 -12.28
C ILE A 116 23.24 -29.60 -13.61
N TYR A 117 22.70 -30.80 -13.81
CA TYR A 117 22.66 -31.44 -15.12
C TYR A 117 21.38 -31.08 -15.90
N VAL A 118 21.44 -31.23 -17.23
CA VAL A 118 20.27 -31.05 -18.12
C VAL A 118 19.06 -31.86 -17.63
N LYS A 119 17.91 -31.17 -17.53
CA LYS A 119 16.60 -31.62 -17.02
C LYS A 119 16.49 -31.81 -15.50
N GLU A 120 17.51 -31.50 -14.70
CA GLU A 120 17.35 -31.45 -13.25
C GLU A 120 16.45 -30.29 -12.81
N ALA A 121 15.76 -30.48 -11.69
CA ALA A 121 14.86 -29.47 -11.14
C ALA A 121 15.66 -28.32 -10.50
N PHE A 122 15.23 -27.08 -10.76
CA PHE A 122 15.82 -25.88 -10.20
C PHE A 122 14.73 -24.87 -9.84
N ASP A 123 14.72 -24.44 -8.59
CA ASP A 123 13.94 -23.30 -8.10
C ASP A 123 14.90 -22.20 -7.64
N ALA A 124 14.75 -21.00 -8.21
CA ALA A 124 15.51 -19.83 -7.83
C ALA A 124 15.15 -19.34 -6.41
N ARG A 125 13.88 -19.45 -5.98
CA ARG A 125 13.43 -18.94 -4.67
C ARG A 125 14.09 -19.70 -3.53
N ALA A 126 14.28 -21.02 -3.68
CA ALA A 126 15.00 -21.86 -2.74
C ALA A 126 16.43 -21.39 -2.40
N TYR A 127 17.07 -20.53 -3.20
CA TYR A 127 18.42 -20.00 -2.95
C TYR A 127 18.47 -18.71 -2.12
N VAL A 128 17.34 -18.08 -1.80
CA VAL A 128 17.31 -16.97 -0.82
C VAL A 128 17.64 -17.52 0.57
N LYS A 129 18.57 -16.87 1.29
CA LYS A 129 18.95 -17.22 2.67
C LYS A 129 18.40 -16.22 3.69
N LYS A 130 18.51 -14.93 3.38
CA LYS A 130 17.96 -13.81 4.16
C LYS A 130 17.62 -12.66 3.22
N ALA A 131 16.50 -11.99 3.48
CA ALA A 131 16.03 -10.82 2.74
C ALA A 131 15.23 -9.97 3.73
N TYR A 132 15.85 -8.98 4.38
CA TYR A 132 15.19 -8.21 5.45
C TYR A 132 15.75 -6.79 5.59
N SER A 133 15.00 -5.89 6.25
CA SER A 133 15.51 -4.63 6.82
C SER A 133 15.27 -4.61 8.33
N ASP A 134 16.00 -3.75 9.06
CA ASP A 134 15.85 -3.61 10.52
C ASP A 134 14.46 -3.09 10.95
N TYR A 135 13.65 -2.56 10.02
CA TYR A 135 12.38 -1.87 10.32
C TYR A 135 11.17 -2.39 9.54
N ASP A 136 11.37 -2.96 8.35
CA ASP A 136 10.31 -3.57 7.54
C ASP A 136 10.17 -5.07 7.82
N GLY A 137 11.13 -5.68 8.53
CA GLY A 137 11.21 -7.12 8.70
C GLY A 137 11.63 -7.81 7.40
N ASP A 138 11.06 -8.98 7.13
CA ASP A 138 11.32 -9.75 5.91
C ASP A 138 10.78 -9.01 4.66
N LEU A 139 11.57 -9.03 3.58
CA LEU A 139 11.31 -8.31 2.34
C LEU A 139 11.08 -9.25 1.16
N ASP A 140 10.11 -8.88 0.32
CA ASP A 140 9.86 -9.55 -0.95
C ASP A 140 11.06 -9.45 -1.91
N VAL A 141 11.51 -10.61 -2.39
CA VAL A 141 12.64 -10.72 -3.34
C VAL A 141 12.11 -10.76 -4.78
N SER A 142 12.39 -9.70 -5.54
CA SER A 142 12.24 -9.67 -6.99
C SER A 142 13.35 -10.50 -7.63
N ILE A 143 13.00 -11.64 -8.23
CA ILE A 143 13.92 -12.50 -9.00
C ILE A 143 13.72 -12.23 -10.50
N ARG A 144 14.82 -11.98 -11.22
CA ARG A 144 14.85 -11.67 -12.66
C ARG A 144 15.94 -12.48 -13.37
N GLY A 145 15.82 -12.60 -14.68
CA GLY A 145 16.71 -13.41 -15.53
C GLY A 145 16.00 -14.66 -16.04
N SER A 146 16.33 -15.08 -17.26
CA SER A 146 15.81 -16.29 -17.89
C SER A 146 16.83 -17.41 -17.83
N PHE A 147 16.36 -18.64 -17.66
CA PHE A 147 17.18 -19.85 -17.68
C PHE A 147 16.40 -21.00 -18.35
N ASP A 148 17.12 -21.96 -18.93
CA ASP A 148 16.53 -23.14 -19.56
C ASP A 148 17.26 -24.39 -19.08
N VAL A 149 16.69 -25.10 -18.09
CA VAL A 149 17.28 -26.33 -17.55
C VAL A 149 17.39 -27.46 -18.58
N LYS A 150 16.80 -27.32 -19.77
CA LYS A 150 16.88 -28.32 -20.85
C LYS A 150 18.06 -28.09 -21.80
N LYS A 151 18.84 -27.03 -21.62
CA LYS A 151 20.01 -26.70 -22.44
C LYS A 151 21.22 -26.46 -21.55
N ALA A 152 22.37 -27.03 -21.92
CA ALA A 152 23.62 -26.68 -21.26
C ALA A 152 23.98 -25.21 -21.52
N GLY A 153 24.55 -24.56 -20.51
CA GLY A 153 24.84 -23.13 -20.54
C GLY A 153 25.05 -22.53 -19.15
N THR A 154 25.46 -21.26 -19.11
CA THR A 154 25.50 -20.47 -17.88
C THR A 154 24.45 -19.37 -17.95
N TYR A 155 23.60 -19.29 -16.92
CA TYR A 155 22.51 -18.33 -16.78
C TYR A 155 22.74 -17.47 -15.54
N THR A 156 22.56 -16.16 -15.67
CA THR A 156 22.61 -15.21 -14.54
C THR A 156 21.20 -14.90 -14.07
N ILE A 157 20.96 -15.10 -12.78
CA ILE A 157 19.69 -14.81 -12.12
C ILE A 157 19.94 -13.69 -11.10
N THR A 158 19.26 -12.56 -11.25
CA THR A 158 19.41 -11.37 -10.42
C THR A 158 18.30 -11.33 -9.37
N TYR A 159 18.67 -11.19 -8.11
CA TYR A 159 17.79 -11.06 -6.96
C TYR A 159 17.90 -9.62 -6.45
N GLN A 160 16.76 -8.97 -6.22
CA GLN A 160 16.70 -7.61 -5.70
C GLN A 160 15.63 -7.51 -4.62
N VAL A 161 15.96 -6.83 -3.53
CA VAL A 161 15.01 -6.36 -2.51
C VAL A 161 14.99 -4.84 -2.49
N LYS A 162 13.87 -4.26 -2.06
CA LYS A 162 13.70 -2.83 -1.82
C LYS A 162 12.95 -2.62 -0.51
N ASP A 163 13.46 -1.74 0.35
CA ASP A 163 12.82 -1.40 1.62
C ASP A 163 11.80 -0.24 1.47
N SER A 164 11.03 0.07 2.51
CA SER A 164 10.04 1.17 2.46
C SER A 164 10.69 2.56 2.37
N SER A 165 11.96 2.67 2.78
CA SER A 165 12.78 3.89 2.66
C SER A 165 13.26 4.14 1.22
N GLY A 166 13.23 3.10 0.38
CA GLY A 166 13.62 3.12 -1.02
C GLY A 166 15.03 2.62 -1.30
N HIS A 167 15.78 2.18 -0.29
CA HIS A 167 17.06 1.52 -0.46
C HIS A 167 16.89 0.15 -1.10
N THR A 168 17.93 -0.33 -1.79
CA THR A 168 17.92 -1.61 -2.47
C THR A 168 19.17 -2.42 -2.14
N ALA A 169 19.04 -3.74 -2.20
CA ALA A 169 20.17 -4.66 -2.21
C ALA A 169 19.99 -5.66 -3.35
N THR A 170 21.07 -5.93 -4.07
CA THR A 170 21.09 -6.79 -5.26
C THR A 170 22.13 -7.90 -5.10
N LYS A 171 21.79 -9.12 -5.52
CA LYS A 171 22.70 -10.27 -5.60
C LYS A 171 22.46 -11.04 -6.90
N GLU A 172 23.47 -11.76 -7.35
CA GLU A 172 23.38 -12.62 -8.53
C GLU A 172 23.69 -14.07 -8.19
N LEU A 173 23.03 -14.98 -8.88
CA LEU A 173 23.30 -16.41 -8.88
C LEU A 173 23.68 -16.84 -10.30
N ARG A 174 24.85 -17.46 -10.45
CA ARG A 174 25.24 -18.15 -11.68
C ARG A 174 24.75 -19.60 -11.63
N LEU A 175 23.74 -19.92 -12.45
CA LEU A 175 23.29 -21.28 -12.70
C LEU A 175 24.06 -21.84 -13.89
N ILE A 176 24.82 -22.92 -13.70
CA ILE A 176 25.47 -23.68 -14.77
C ILE A 176 24.69 -24.96 -14.99
N VAL A 177 24.12 -25.12 -16.17
CA VAL A 177 23.53 -26.37 -16.64
C VAL A 177 24.59 -27.12 -17.43
N LYS A 178 24.94 -28.32 -16.99
CA LYS A 178 25.92 -29.21 -17.63
C LYS A 178 25.21 -30.28 -18.44
N ASP A 179 25.76 -30.62 -19.59
CA ASP A 179 25.35 -31.84 -20.29
C ASP A 179 25.68 -33.07 -19.43
N LYS A 180 24.81 -34.07 -19.52
CA LYS A 180 25.08 -35.38 -18.93
C LYS A 180 25.93 -36.14 -19.94
N GLU A 181 27.19 -36.42 -19.57
CA GLU A 181 28.12 -37.13 -20.43
C GLU A 181 27.52 -38.50 -20.81
N GLU A 182 27.20 -38.69 -22.10
CA GLU A 182 26.72 -39.98 -22.57
C GLU A 182 27.89 -40.97 -22.51
N ALA A 183 27.75 -42.01 -21.69
CA ALA A 183 28.67 -43.15 -21.72
C ALA A 183 28.79 -43.65 -23.18
N PRO A 184 30.01 -43.93 -23.69
CA PRO A 184 30.21 -44.28 -25.09
C PRO A 184 29.32 -45.44 -25.53
N LYS A 185 28.38 -45.15 -26.44
CA LYS A 185 27.47 -46.17 -27.02
C LYS A 185 28.28 -47.08 -27.94
N GLU A 186 28.76 -48.19 -27.39
CA GLU A 186 29.47 -49.24 -28.11
C GLU A 186 28.57 -49.78 -29.25
N LYS A 187 29.03 -49.64 -30.50
CA LYS A 187 28.30 -50.11 -31.68
C LYS A 187 28.37 -51.63 -31.77
N LYS A 188 27.27 -52.35 -31.50
CA LYS A 188 27.10 -53.76 -31.92
C LYS A 188 26.19 -53.87 -33.17
N PRO A 189 26.48 -54.78 -34.12
CA PRO A 189 25.73 -54.85 -35.39
C PRO A 189 24.33 -55.47 -35.27
N GLN A 190 23.44 -55.09 -36.19
CA GLN A 190 22.21 -55.81 -36.56
C GLN A 190 22.61 -57.05 -37.42
N HIS A 191 21.88 -58.16 -37.60
CA HIS A 191 20.46 -58.57 -37.48
C HIS A 191 20.42 -60.15 -37.51
N PRO A 192 19.33 -60.87 -37.83
CA PRO A 192 18.09 -61.20 -37.09
C PRO A 192 17.96 -62.67 -36.60
N GLN A 193 16.97 -62.99 -35.74
CA GLN A 193 15.68 -63.63 -36.15
C GLN A 193 14.82 -64.19 -34.98
N LYS A 194 13.56 -63.72 -35.00
CA LYS A 194 12.29 -64.13 -34.33
C LYS A 194 12.18 -65.53 -33.66
N THR A 195 11.56 -65.57 -32.47
CA THR A 195 10.49 -66.55 -32.11
C THR A 195 9.59 -66.04 -30.98
N GLU A 196 8.37 -66.59 -30.87
CA GLU A 196 7.23 -66.05 -30.10
C GLU A 196 6.99 -66.82 -28.77
N ARG A 197 6.53 -66.13 -27.71
CA ARG A 197 5.32 -66.54 -26.95
C ARG A 197 4.81 -65.48 -25.95
N SER A 198 3.59 -65.71 -25.44
CA SER A 198 2.71 -64.76 -24.75
C SER A 198 2.27 -65.27 -23.35
N SER A 199 1.65 -64.38 -22.56
CA SER A 199 0.93 -64.62 -21.28
C SER A 199 1.83 -64.76 -20.03
N THR A 200 1.46 -64.35 -18.79
CA THR A 200 0.14 -64.00 -18.22
C THR A 200 0.23 -63.05 -16.99
N ALA A 201 -0.85 -62.29 -16.73
CA ALA A 201 -1.39 -61.86 -15.41
C ALA A 201 -0.68 -60.85 -14.47
N GLN A 202 -1.53 -60.03 -13.83
CA GLN A 202 -1.32 -59.11 -12.69
C GLN A 202 -1.78 -59.79 -11.37
N PRO A 203 -2.02 -59.06 -10.25
CA PRO A 203 -1.12 -58.27 -9.37
C PRO A 203 -1.09 -58.91 -7.94
N PRO A 204 -0.69 -58.17 -6.87
CA PRO A 204 -1.71 -57.46 -6.07
C PRO A 204 -1.27 -56.09 -5.52
N LYS A 205 -2.20 -55.43 -4.82
CA LYS A 205 -2.15 -54.06 -4.30
C LYS A 205 -2.92 -54.00 -2.96
N GLU A 206 -2.34 -53.38 -1.94
CA GLU A 206 -2.90 -53.05 -0.60
C GLU A 206 -2.32 -51.65 -0.23
N GLN A 207 -2.99 -50.60 0.28
CA GLN A 207 -4.16 -50.37 1.16
C GLN A 207 -4.01 -50.95 2.58
N ASP A 208 -4.34 -50.31 3.71
CA ASP A 208 -4.71 -48.92 4.12
C ASP A 208 -4.27 -48.72 5.61
N THR A 209 -4.31 -47.59 6.34
CA THR A 209 -5.32 -46.51 6.60
C THR A 209 -4.59 -45.16 6.93
N THR A 210 -5.17 -43.94 7.08
CA THR A 210 -6.27 -43.37 7.92
C THR A 210 -5.99 -43.43 9.45
N THR A 211 -6.25 -42.44 10.35
CA THR A 211 -7.10 -41.21 10.38
C THR A 211 -6.66 -40.25 11.53
N GLY A 212 -7.09 -38.97 11.52
CA GLY A 212 -7.24 -38.10 12.73
C GLY A 212 -6.16 -37.00 12.89
N SER A 213 -6.41 -35.68 12.83
CA SER A 213 -7.48 -34.77 13.32
C SER A 213 -7.41 -34.42 14.81
N ALA A 214 -6.99 -33.18 15.14
CA ALA A 214 -7.50 -32.35 16.25
C ALA A 214 -6.84 -30.94 16.30
N LEU A 215 -7.42 -30.03 17.08
CA LEU A 215 -7.21 -28.57 17.12
C LEU A 215 -6.02 -28.07 17.97
N SER A 216 -5.71 -26.77 17.79
CA SER A 216 -4.79 -25.91 18.56
C SER A 216 -5.12 -25.80 20.08
N PRO A 217 -4.24 -25.11 20.84
CA PRO A 217 -4.71 -23.91 21.55
C PRO A 217 -3.89 -22.65 21.24
N LYS A 218 -4.49 -21.50 21.60
CA LYS A 218 -3.99 -20.13 21.41
C LYS A 218 -3.44 -19.62 22.75
N THR A 219 -2.25 -19.01 22.75
CA THR A 219 -1.65 -18.40 23.94
C THR A 219 -2.26 -17.03 24.25
N GLU A 220 -2.38 -16.71 25.53
CA GLU A 220 -2.97 -15.50 26.09
C GLU A 220 -1.91 -14.72 26.89
N GLU A 221 -1.95 -13.39 26.84
CA GLU A 221 -1.04 -12.45 27.54
C GLU A 221 -1.86 -11.23 28.06
N PRO A 222 -1.36 -10.43 29.03
CA PRO A 222 -2.10 -10.24 30.28
C PRO A 222 -3.01 -9.00 30.34
N GLN A 223 -3.98 -9.03 31.26
CA GLN A 223 -4.93 -7.95 31.51
C GLN A 223 -4.52 -7.03 32.68
N GLU A 224 -4.70 -5.72 32.52
CA GLU A 224 -5.11 -4.77 33.58
C GLU A 224 -5.50 -3.40 32.95
N PRO A 225 -6.38 -2.57 33.55
CA PRO A 225 -7.56 -2.85 34.37
C PRO A 225 -8.89 -2.46 33.66
N ALA A 226 -10.01 -2.54 34.37
CA ALA A 226 -11.37 -2.53 33.81
C ALA A 226 -11.80 -1.27 33.00
N PRO A 227 -12.57 -1.45 31.90
CA PRO A 227 -13.12 -0.34 31.12
C PRO A 227 -14.37 0.27 31.78
N SER A 228 -14.39 1.60 31.91
CA SER A 228 -15.67 2.32 31.80
C SER A 228 -16.24 2.11 30.39
N ILE A 229 -17.56 2.13 30.22
CA ILE A 229 -18.21 1.79 28.94
C ILE A 229 -17.69 2.72 27.84
N GLY A 230 -16.79 2.20 27.00
CA GLY A 230 -15.90 2.99 26.17
C GLY A 230 -16.62 3.63 24.98
N VAL A 231 -16.77 4.95 25.04
CA VAL A 231 -17.25 5.78 23.94
C VAL A 231 -16.18 5.79 22.84
N GLN A 232 -16.48 5.20 21.67
CA GLN A 232 -15.54 5.16 20.54
C GLN A 232 -15.57 6.49 19.77
N THR A 233 -14.39 6.99 19.41
CA THR A 233 -14.21 8.27 18.70
C THR A 233 -13.13 8.18 17.63
N TRP A 234 -13.30 8.92 16.53
CA TRP A 234 -12.34 9.06 15.44
C TRP A 234 -12.09 10.54 15.22
N LEU A 235 -10.91 11.00 15.68
CA LEU A 235 -10.53 12.41 15.72
C LEU A 235 -9.62 12.78 14.54
N PHE A 236 -9.82 13.96 13.96
CA PHE A 236 -8.99 14.45 12.84
C PHE A 236 -7.53 14.68 13.24
N ALA A 237 -7.27 15.01 14.52
CA ALA A 237 -5.93 15.10 15.10
C ALA A 237 -5.14 13.77 15.03
N ASN A 238 -5.83 12.63 14.88
CA ASN A 238 -5.24 11.31 14.70
C ASN A 238 -5.05 10.95 13.21
N GLY A 239 -5.20 11.92 12.30
CA GLY A 239 -5.04 11.74 10.85
C GLY A 239 -6.27 11.18 10.11
N GLU A 240 -7.44 11.18 10.76
CA GLU A 240 -8.70 10.79 10.11
C GLU A 240 -9.28 11.95 9.28
N SER A 241 -9.73 11.69 8.05
CA SER A 241 -10.50 12.66 7.26
C SER A 241 -11.96 12.72 7.70
N PHE A 242 -12.68 13.75 7.25
CA PHE A 242 -14.14 13.81 7.40
C PHE A 242 -14.82 12.52 6.92
N SER A 243 -14.33 11.97 5.80
CA SER A 243 -14.84 10.72 5.22
C SER A 243 -14.39 9.47 5.99
N SER A 244 -13.10 9.32 6.35
CA SER A 244 -12.61 8.10 7.00
C SER A 244 -13.12 7.96 8.44
N ALA A 245 -13.23 9.08 9.17
CA ALA A 245 -13.81 9.09 10.52
C ALA A 245 -15.29 8.66 10.50
N LEU A 246 -16.07 9.19 9.55
CA LEU A 246 -17.48 8.83 9.37
C LEU A 246 -17.65 7.38 8.93
N GLU A 247 -16.84 6.90 7.97
CA GLU A 247 -16.86 5.50 7.51
C GLU A 247 -16.56 4.54 8.66
N LYS A 248 -15.49 4.79 9.43
CA LYS A 248 -15.11 3.96 10.58
C LYS A 248 -16.16 3.98 11.69
N CYS A 249 -16.75 5.14 11.97
CA CYS A 249 -17.84 5.24 12.94
C CYS A 249 -19.06 4.40 12.50
N ASN A 250 -19.48 4.51 11.23
CA ASN A 250 -20.60 3.72 10.69
C ASN A 250 -20.29 2.21 10.70
N ALA A 251 -19.05 1.82 10.36
CA ALA A 251 -18.63 0.42 10.39
C ALA A 251 -18.66 -0.15 11.81
N ALA A 252 -18.16 0.59 12.82
CA ALA A 252 -18.21 0.20 14.22
C ALA A 252 -19.66 0.15 14.76
N GLY A 253 -20.50 1.11 14.38
CA GLY A 253 -21.93 1.11 14.70
C GLY A 253 -22.66 -0.10 14.11
N ALA A 254 -22.45 -0.40 12.84
CA ALA A 254 -23.02 -1.58 12.18
C ALA A 254 -22.55 -2.89 12.82
N ALA A 255 -21.25 -2.99 13.16
CA ALA A 255 -20.68 -4.16 13.84
C ALA A 255 -21.24 -4.39 15.25
N SER A 256 -21.81 -3.35 15.91
CA SER A 256 -22.40 -3.48 17.24
C SER A 256 -23.74 -4.24 17.26
N GLY A 257 -24.42 -4.36 16.13
CA GLY A 257 -25.77 -4.94 16.03
C GLY A 257 -26.88 -4.14 16.73
N ARG A 258 -26.58 -2.96 17.31
CA ARG A 258 -27.55 -2.06 17.96
C ARG A 258 -28.00 -0.96 16.99
N ARG A 259 -29.00 -0.16 17.39
CA ARG A 259 -29.20 1.14 16.72
C ARG A 259 -28.03 2.04 17.12
N TYR A 260 -27.64 2.94 16.22
CA TYR A 260 -26.53 3.83 16.50
C TYR A 260 -26.70 5.17 15.77
N GLN A 261 -25.91 6.14 16.19
CA GLN A 261 -25.69 7.39 15.48
C GLN A 261 -24.19 7.73 15.52
N CYS A 262 -23.70 8.34 14.44
CA CYS A 262 -22.37 8.95 14.40
C CYS A 262 -22.52 10.45 14.64
N ASP A 263 -22.32 10.87 15.89
CA ASP A 263 -22.37 12.27 16.28
C ASP A 263 -21.11 12.99 15.81
N VAL A 264 -21.27 14.18 15.24
CA VAL A 264 -20.14 15.08 14.98
C VAL A 264 -19.60 15.59 16.31
N LEU A 265 -18.28 15.53 16.48
CA LEU A 265 -17.57 16.18 17.58
C LEU A 265 -17.14 17.57 17.13
N GLN A 266 -17.36 18.56 18.00
CA GLN A 266 -16.97 19.96 17.80
C GLN A 266 -16.15 20.42 19.02
N ASP A 267 -15.24 21.38 18.82
CA ASP A 267 -14.64 22.13 19.92
C ASP A 267 -15.55 23.29 20.38
N ASP A 268 -15.14 24.03 21.41
CA ASP A 268 -15.91 25.14 21.99
C ASP A 268 -16.19 26.29 21.00
N ALA A 269 -15.49 26.33 19.86
CA ALA A 269 -15.70 27.29 18.78
C ALA A 269 -16.57 26.72 17.63
N GLY A 270 -17.15 25.53 17.80
CA GLY A 270 -18.00 24.86 16.79
C GLY A 270 -17.20 24.16 15.68
N ILE A 271 -15.86 24.16 15.74
CA ILE A 271 -15.01 23.59 14.70
C ILE A 271 -15.06 22.07 14.78
N TYR A 272 -15.29 21.37 13.67
CA TYR A 272 -15.45 19.91 13.72
C TYR A 272 -14.07 19.28 13.98
N THR A 273 -14.03 18.33 14.92
CA THR A 273 -12.81 17.67 15.40
C THR A 273 -12.82 16.15 15.21
N GLY A 274 -13.96 15.56 14.85
CA GLY A 274 -14.09 14.13 14.60
C GLY A 274 -15.53 13.62 14.64
N TYR A 275 -15.67 12.32 14.81
CA TYR A 275 -16.96 11.64 15.05
C TYR A 275 -16.91 10.77 16.31
N ARG A 276 -18.08 10.62 16.95
CA ARG A 276 -18.33 9.75 18.11
C ARG A 276 -19.44 8.75 17.77
N LEU A 277 -19.25 7.50 18.16
CA LEU A 277 -20.30 6.49 18.09
C LEU A 277 -21.21 6.58 19.34
N ASP A 278 -22.49 6.88 19.13
CA ASP A 278 -23.57 6.75 20.11
C ASP A 278 -24.35 5.46 19.83
N LEU A 279 -24.49 4.58 20.83
CA LEU A 279 -25.19 3.29 20.72
C LEU A 279 -26.52 3.31 21.48
N ARG A 280 -27.61 3.09 20.76
CA ARG A 280 -29.01 3.12 21.22
C ARG A 280 -29.58 1.70 21.31
#